data_AF-X6MLT4-F1
#
_entry.id   AF-X6MLT4-F1
#
_cell.length_a   1.000
_cell.length_b   1.000
_cell.length_c   1.000
_cell.angle_alpha   90.00
_cell.angle_beta   90.00
_cell.angle_gamma   90.00
#
_symmetry.space_group_name_H-M   'P 1'
#
loop_
_entity.id
_entity.type
_entity.pdbx_description
1 polymer ?
#
loop_
_entity_poly.entity_id
_entity_poly.type
_entity_poly.pdbx_seq_one_letter_code
_entity_poly.pdbx_strand_id
1 'polypeptide(L)'
;KNVLKKKKKTKKKKKNKLIHIHKYKHVYLVCTCAKGDGIFNTDGKIWKKHRAIASRIFTMRSLKDHMFECFLNTSDDFMAKLSELTGEAKSSDEKDLQSINISDMFARLTLEAFTFIAFGVNVECIKKAPEILEFPKSFDAAFVICTRRWLDPLYKVKRALNIAEERELNHHVSVVNKFVDDIITQRKN
;
A
#
# COMPACT_ATOMS: atom_id res chain seq x y z
N LYS A 1 45.35 17.53 -5.38
CA LYS A 1 44.15 18.41 -5.54
C LYS A 1 43.33 18.15 -6.83
N ASN A 2 43.91 17.75 -7.97
CA ASN A 2 43.17 17.50 -9.23
C ASN A 2 42.33 16.21 -9.28
N VAL A 3 42.73 15.16 -8.56
CA VAL A 3 42.00 13.86 -8.52
C VAL A 3 40.65 13.97 -7.79
N LEU A 4 40.57 14.73 -6.70
CA LEU A 4 39.31 15.00 -5.98
C LEU A 4 38.34 15.85 -6.82
N LYS A 5 38.83 16.83 -7.59
CA LYS A 5 38.00 17.61 -8.52
C LYS A 5 37.45 16.74 -9.66
N LYS A 6 38.26 15.82 -10.21
CA LYS A 6 37.80 14.81 -11.18
C LYS A 6 36.73 13.89 -10.57
N LYS A 7 36.97 13.27 -9.40
CA LYS A 7 35.98 12.42 -8.72
C LYS A 7 34.66 13.16 -8.42
N LYS A 8 34.71 14.42 -7.99
CA LYS A 8 33.50 15.25 -7.78
C LYS A 8 32.77 15.55 -9.10
N LYS A 9 33.48 15.90 -10.18
CA LYS A 9 32.88 16.09 -11.52
C LYS A 9 32.28 14.79 -12.07
N THR A 10 32.92 13.63 -11.87
CA THR A 10 32.39 12.33 -12.30
C THR A 10 31.19 11.89 -11.47
N LYS A 11 31.18 12.12 -10.14
CA LYS A 11 29.99 11.92 -9.30
C LYS A 11 28.84 12.86 -9.68
N LYS A 12 29.14 14.12 -10.03
CA LYS A 12 28.13 15.10 -10.48
C LYS A 12 27.59 14.76 -11.87
N LYS A 13 28.43 14.31 -12.81
CA LYS A 13 28.01 13.77 -14.12
C LYS A 13 27.21 12.46 -13.98
N LYS A 14 27.63 11.53 -13.11
CA LYS A 14 26.85 10.31 -12.82
C LYS A 14 25.51 10.64 -12.17
N LYS A 15 25.46 11.57 -11.20
CA LYS A 15 24.20 12.10 -10.63
C LYS A 15 23.33 12.72 -11.72
N ASN A 16 23.87 13.61 -12.55
CA ASN A 16 23.13 14.28 -13.63
C ASN A 16 22.66 13.34 -14.75
N LYS A 17 23.40 12.26 -15.04
CA LYS A 17 22.99 11.22 -15.98
C LYS A 17 21.98 10.25 -15.37
N LEU A 18 22.01 10.05 -14.04
CA LEU A 18 21.03 9.25 -13.30
C LEU A 18 19.65 9.91 -13.24
N ILE A 19 19.57 11.25 -13.26
CA ILE A 19 18.30 11.99 -13.24
C ILE A 19 17.52 11.88 -14.55
N HIS A 20 18.15 11.40 -15.63
CA HIS A 20 17.52 11.20 -16.94
C HIS A 20 17.19 9.74 -17.26
N ILE A 21 17.37 8.84 -16.31
CA ILE A 21 16.93 7.46 -16.51
C ILE A 21 15.41 7.46 -16.39
N HIS A 22 14.70 7.07 -17.46
CA HIS A 22 13.32 6.61 -17.46
C HIS A 22 13.15 5.36 -16.56
N LYS A 23 13.52 5.46 -15.28
CA LYS A 23 13.71 4.31 -14.39
C LYS A 23 12.38 3.75 -13.89
N TYR A 24 11.27 4.43 -14.16
CA TYR A 24 9.96 4.13 -13.60
C TYR A 24 8.84 4.09 -14.63
N LYS A 25 9.13 4.15 -15.95
CA LYS A 25 8.10 4.15 -17.02
C LYS A 25 7.11 2.99 -16.89
N HIS A 26 7.57 1.81 -16.47
CA HIS A 26 6.73 0.65 -16.23
C HIS A 26 5.89 0.76 -14.94
N VAL A 27 6.45 1.34 -13.87
CA VAL A 27 5.72 1.61 -12.61
C VAL A 27 4.61 2.62 -12.83
N TYR A 28 4.88 3.69 -13.59
CA TYR A 28 3.88 4.69 -14.01
C TYR A 28 2.71 4.02 -14.71
N LEU A 29 3.01 3.25 -15.76
CA LEU A 29 1.97 2.65 -16.58
C LEU A 29 1.06 1.68 -15.81
N VAL A 30 1.62 0.97 -14.83
CA VAL A 30 0.88 -0.01 -14.04
C VAL A 30 -0.05 0.65 -13.01
N CYS A 31 0.39 1.74 -12.36
CA CYS A 31 -0.39 2.44 -11.32
C CYS A 31 -1.26 3.59 -11.84
N THR A 32 -1.30 3.86 -13.14
CA THR A 32 -2.11 4.96 -13.74
C THR A 32 -3.63 4.89 -13.48
N CYS A 33 -4.14 3.80 -12.90
CA CYS A 33 -5.54 3.69 -12.51
C CYS A 33 -5.86 4.36 -11.17
N ALA A 34 -4.87 4.64 -10.32
CA ALA A 34 -5.09 5.36 -9.07
C ALA A 34 -5.34 6.86 -9.33
N LYS A 35 -6.27 7.48 -8.60
CA LYS A 35 -6.64 8.90 -8.76
C LYS A 35 -5.41 9.81 -8.61
N GLY A 36 -5.21 10.68 -9.60
CA GLY A 36 -4.36 11.85 -9.53
C GLY A 36 -2.86 11.62 -9.76
N ASP A 37 -2.15 12.73 -9.59
CA ASP A 37 -0.71 12.85 -9.79
C ASP A 37 0.05 12.37 -8.54
N GLY A 38 -0.16 11.12 -8.12
CA GLY A 38 0.46 10.55 -6.92
C GLY A 38 2.00 10.53 -6.96
N ILE A 39 2.64 10.33 -5.81
CA ILE A 39 4.11 10.20 -5.71
C ILE A 39 4.66 9.04 -6.57
N PHE A 40 3.84 8.03 -6.83
CA PHE A 40 4.17 6.89 -7.68
C PHE A 40 3.81 7.11 -9.16
N ASN A 41 2.99 8.11 -9.46
CA ASN A 41 2.45 8.35 -10.80
C ASN A 41 2.97 9.66 -11.47
N THR A 42 3.79 10.44 -10.76
CA THR A 42 4.44 11.65 -11.29
C THR A 42 5.96 11.57 -11.37
N ASP A 43 6.54 12.19 -12.40
CA ASP A 43 7.99 12.29 -12.64
C ASP A 43 8.54 13.71 -12.40
N GLY A 44 9.87 13.83 -12.38
CA GLY A 44 10.56 15.12 -12.48
C GLY A 44 10.35 16.07 -11.29
N LYS A 45 9.85 17.29 -11.55
CA LYS A 45 9.66 18.32 -10.51
C LYS A 45 8.52 17.99 -9.55
N ILE A 46 7.43 17.39 -10.05
CA ILE A 46 6.25 17.05 -9.26
C ILE A 46 6.61 15.92 -8.28
N TRP A 47 7.27 14.88 -8.77
CA TRP A 47 7.81 13.80 -7.93
C TRP A 47 8.69 14.33 -6.78
N LYS A 48 9.60 15.27 -7.07
CA LYS A 48 10.47 15.87 -6.06
C LYS A 48 9.67 16.60 -4.98
N LYS A 49 8.61 17.30 -5.35
CA LYS A 49 7.72 17.96 -4.38
C LYS A 49 7.01 16.93 -3.50
N HIS A 50 6.36 15.93 -4.11
CA HIS A 50 5.65 14.88 -3.36
C HIS A 50 6.58 14.08 -2.45
N ARG A 51 7.77 13.72 -2.93
CA ARG A 51 8.80 13.05 -2.12
C ARG A 51 9.30 13.92 -0.98
N ALA A 52 9.50 15.23 -1.19
CA ALA A 52 9.93 16.13 -0.13
C ALA A 52 8.87 16.23 0.98
N ILE A 53 7.59 16.25 0.64
CA ILE A 53 6.48 16.22 1.61
C ILE A 53 6.48 14.87 2.35
N ALA A 54 6.43 13.76 1.63
CA ALA A 54 6.42 12.42 2.23
C ALA A 54 7.62 12.16 3.16
N SER A 55 8.82 12.60 2.77
CA SER A 55 10.03 12.41 3.59
C SER A 55 9.99 13.11 4.95
N ARG A 56 9.17 14.16 5.11
CA ARG A 56 8.98 14.82 6.41
C ARG A 56 7.97 14.10 7.29
N ILE A 57 7.03 13.37 6.69
CA ILE A 57 6.11 12.49 7.39
C ILE A 57 6.89 11.29 7.93
N PHE A 58 7.73 10.68 7.09
CA PHE A 58 8.58 9.53 7.46
C PHE A 58 9.93 9.93 8.06
N THR A 59 9.90 10.67 9.17
CA THR A 59 11.11 10.94 9.97
C THR A 59 11.35 9.84 11.00
N MET A 60 12.61 9.67 11.45
CA MET A 60 12.93 8.73 12.54
C MET A 60 12.14 9.01 13.81
N ARG A 61 11.85 10.29 14.08
CA ARG A 61 11.00 10.70 15.22
C ARG A 61 9.58 10.18 15.04
N SER A 62 8.93 10.49 13.91
CA SER A 62 7.57 10.01 13.63
C SER A 62 7.48 8.47 13.62
N LEU A 63 8.51 7.79 13.13
CA LEU A 63 8.58 6.33 13.17
C LEU A 63 8.57 5.80 14.61
N LYS A 64 9.43 6.34 15.49
CA LYS A 64 9.53 5.88 16.88
C LYS A 64 8.33 6.29 17.74
N ASP A 65 7.88 7.53 17.59
CA ASP A 65 6.90 8.12 18.50
C ASP A 65 5.46 7.79 18.11
N HIS A 66 5.20 7.39 16.86
CA HIS A 66 3.83 7.18 16.39
C HIS A 66 3.64 5.86 15.63
N MET A 67 4.49 5.59 14.64
CA MET A 67 4.29 4.39 13.81
C MET A 67 4.57 3.10 14.58
N PHE A 68 5.58 3.11 15.44
CA PHE A 68 5.93 1.94 16.26
C PHE A 68 4.85 1.64 17.31
N GLU A 69 4.36 2.65 18.02
CA GLU A 69 3.28 2.49 18.99
C GLU A 69 1.99 1.97 18.32
N CYS A 70 1.59 2.54 17.18
CA CYS A 70 0.47 2.03 16.40
C CYS A 70 0.67 0.56 16.01
N PHE A 71 1.85 0.20 15.53
CA PHE A 71 2.14 -1.16 15.10
C PHE A 71 2.09 -2.15 16.28
N LEU A 72 2.57 -1.76 17.46
CA LEU A 72 2.46 -2.56 18.68
C LEU A 72 1.00 -2.79 19.07
N ASN A 73 0.19 -1.72 19.14
CA ASN A 73 -1.23 -1.84 19.47
C ASN A 73 -1.98 -2.74 18.48
N THR A 74 -1.66 -2.62 17.19
CA THR A 74 -2.25 -3.48 16.14
C THR A 74 -1.77 -4.93 16.27
N SER A 75 -0.53 -5.15 16.73
CA SER A 75 0.03 -6.49 16.97
C SER A 75 -0.61 -7.15 18.19
N ASP A 76 -0.94 -6.38 19.23
CA ASP A 76 -1.66 -6.87 20.39
C ASP A 76 -3.07 -7.33 20.00
N ASP A 77 -3.80 -6.53 19.21
CA ASP A 77 -5.11 -6.90 18.65
C ASP A 77 -5.02 -8.16 17.78
N PHE A 78 -3.94 -8.30 16.99
CA PHE A 78 -3.67 -9.49 16.18
C PHE A 78 -3.45 -10.74 17.04
N MET A 79 -2.64 -10.64 18.10
CA MET A 79 -2.39 -11.76 19.01
C MET A 79 -3.66 -12.17 19.75
N ALA A 80 -4.43 -11.20 20.25
CA ALA A 80 -5.72 -11.46 20.89
C ALA A 80 -6.67 -12.21 19.96
N LYS A 81 -6.76 -11.79 18.69
CA LYS A 81 -7.62 -12.46 17.70
C LYS A 81 -7.14 -13.86 17.34
N LEU A 82 -5.82 -14.08 17.25
CA LEU A 82 -5.28 -15.41 17.00
C LEU A 82 -5.58 -16.38 18.14
N SER A 83 -5.45 -15.96 19.41
CA SER A 83 -5.81 -16.78 20.56
C SER A 83 -7.32 -17.11 20.59
N GLU A 84 -8.17 -16.16 20.20
CA GLU A 84 -9.62 -16.37 20.03
C GLU A 84 -9.91 -17.45 18.96
N LEU A 85 -9.29 -17.33 17.78
CA LEU A 85 -9.50 -18.24 16.65
C LEU A 85 -8.90 -19.64 16.89
N THR A 86 -7.78 -19.73 17.61
CA THR A 86 -7.10 -21.00 17.91
C THR A 86 -7.81 -21.79 19.02
N GLY A 87 -8.82 -21.19 19.66
CA GLY A 87 -9.64 -21.88 20.65
C GLY A 87 -8.93 -22.11 21.99
N GLU A 88 -7.84 -21.40 22.29
CA GLU A 88 -7.24 -21.39 23.63
C GLU A 88 -8.25 -20.89 24.69
N ALA A 89 -9.27 -20.14 24.26
CA ALA A 89 -10.38 -19.67 25.09
C ALA A 89 -11.62 -20.59 25.11
N LYS A 90 -11.69 -21.68 24.33
CA LYS A 90 -12.87 -22.56 24.26
C LYS A 90 -12.62 -23.90 24.94
N SER A 91 -13.42 -24.20 25.96
CA SER A 91 -13.42 -25.46 26.71
C SER A 91 -13.80 -26.66 25.83
N SER A 92 -12.83 -27.54 25.64
CA SER A 92 -12.87 -29.00 25.51
C SER A 92 -13.79 -29.74 24.53
N ASP A 93 -15.02 -29.30 24.20
CA ASP A 93 -16.02 -30.27 23.71
C ASP A 93 -16.41 -30.17 22.22
N GLU A 94 -15.92 -29.16 21.49
CA GLU A 94 -16.17 -29.05 20.05
C GLU A 94 -15.01 -28.32 19.35
N LYS A 95 -13.86 -29.02 19.23
CA LYS A 95 -12.70 -28.51 18.50
C LYS A 95 -12.78 -28.90 17.03
N ASP A 96 -13.69 -28.25 16.30
CA ASP A 96 -13.43 -28.06 14.87
C ASP A 96 -12.20 -27.15 14.78
N LEU A 97 -11.02 -27.76 14.56
CA LEU A 97 -9.79 -27.03 14.25
C LEU A 97 -10.02 -26.26 12.95
N GLN A 98 -10.53 -25.04 13.07
CA GLN A 98 -10.68 -24.15 11.95
C GLN A 98 -9.28 -23.82 11.44
N SER A 99 -8.99 -24.19 10.19
CA SER A 99 -7.70 -23.91 9.60
C SER A 99 -7.53 -22.40 9.43
N ILE A 100 -6.66 -21.81 10.25
CA ILE A 100 -6.37 -20.38 10.20
C ILE A 100 -5.37 -20.15 9.06
N ASN A 101 -5.76 -19.32 8.09
CA ASN A 101 -4.83 -18.85 7.09
C ASN A 101 -3.96 -17.72 7.67
N ILE A 102 -2.75 -18.06 8.11
CA ILE A 102 -1.83 -17.09 8.71
C ILE A 102 -1.42 -15.99 7.72
N SER A 103 -1.38 -16.28 6.41
CA SER A 103 -1.06 -15.27 5.39
C SER A 103 -2.15 -14.22 5.26
N ASP A 104 -3.43 -14.62 5.34
CA ASP A 104 -4.56 -13.67 5.39
C ASP A 104 -4.50 -12.80 6.65
N MET A 105 -4.19 -13.40 7.80
CA MET A 105 -4.03 -12.68 9.05
C MET A 105 -2.88 -11.66 9.00
N PHE A 106 -1.74 -12.00 8.41
CA PHE A 106 -0.65 -11.04 8.19
C PHE A 106 -1.03 -9.92 7.20
N ALA A 107 -1.78 -10.24 6.15
CA ALA A 107 -2.28 -9.23 5.22
C ALA A 107 -3.17 -8.21 5.96
N ARG A 108 -4.10 -8.69 6.80
CA ARG A 108 -4.93 -7.85 7.68
C ARG A 108 -4.09 -6.99 8.63
N LEU A 109 -3.13 -7.57 9.32
CA LEU A 109 -2.22 -6.83 10.21
C LEU A 109 -1.52 -5.67 9.49
N THR A 110 -0.92 -5.96 8.33
CA THR A 110 -0.19 -4.94 7.57
C THR A 110 -1.11 -3.85 7.02
N LEU A 111 -2.32 -4.20 6.57
CA LEU A 111 -3.28 -3.24 6.06
C LEU A 111 -3.85 -2.34 7.16
N GLU A 112 -4.19 -2.90 8.33
CA GLU A 112 -4.72 -2.13 9.47
C GLU A 112 -3.67 -1.15 10.00
N ALA A 113 -2.45 -1.63 10.24
CA ALA A 113 -1.34 -0.77 10.66
C ALA A 113 -1.04 0.32 9.61
N PHE A 114 -1.03 -0.03 8.32
CA PHE A 114 -0.81 0.97 7.26
C PHE A 114 -1.91 2.03 7.21
N THR A 115 -3.18 1.62 7.25
CA THR A 115 -4.31 2.55 7.19
C THR A 115 -4.39 3.46 8.41
N PHE A 116 -4.03 2.94 9.59
CA PHE A 116 -3.91 3.76 10.79
C PHE A 116 -2.72 4.73 10.70
N ILE A 117 -1.53 4.27 10.31
CA ILE A 117 -0.35 5.14 10.20
C ILE A 117 -0.52 6.21 9.10
N ALA A 118 -1.08 5.84 7.95
CA ALA A 118 -1.19 6.73 6.80
C ALA A 118 -2.41 7.66 6.89
N PHE A 119 -3.54 7.13 7.37
CA PHE A 119 -4.83 7.83 7.34
C PHE A 119 -5.43 8.07 8.73
N GLY A 120 -4.87 7.51 9.80
CA GLY A 120 -5.44 7.62 11.14
C GLY A 120 -6.79 6.90 11.28
N VAL A 121 -7.09 5.97 10.38
CA VAL A 121 -8.37 5.26 10.35
C VAL A 121 -8.16 3.80 10.73
N ASN A 122 -9.00 3.32 11.64
CA ASN A 122 -9.07 1.91 11.98
C ASN A 122 -10.10 1.22 11.05
N VAL A 123 -9.64 0.24 10.27
CA VAL A 123 -10.47 -0.55 9.33
C VAL A 123 -11.08 -1.78 10.02
N GLU A 124 -10.57 -2.14 11.20
CA GLU A 124 -10.99 -3.29 12.01
C GLU A 124 -10.98 -4.63 11.27
N CYS A 125 -10.03 -4.80 10.35
CA CYS A 125 -9.95 -6.01 9.54
C CYS A 125 -9.44 -7.21 10.33
N ILE A 126 -8.67 -6.99 11.41
CA ILE A 126 -8.26 -8.03 12.36
C ILE A 126 -9.45 -8.48 13.19
N LYS A 127 -10.15 -7.55 13.85
CA LYS A 127 -11.27 -7.85 14.76
C LYS A 127 -12.39 -8.63 14.07
N LYS A 128 -12.70 -8.26 12.83
CA LYS A 128 -13.75 -8.88 12.02
C LYS A 128 -13.33 -10.20 11.36
N ALA A 129 -12.09 -10.65 11.50
CA ALA A 129 -11.68 -11.94 10.95
C ALA A 129 -12.58 -13.08 11.51
N PRO A 130 -13.05 -14.03 10.66
CA PRO A 130 -12.65 -14.27 9.26
C PRO A 130 -13.48 -13.52 8.19
N GLU A 131 -14.36 -12.57 8.56
CA GLU A 131 -15.17 -11.80 7.60
C GLU A 131 -14.30 -11.08 6.55
N ILE A 132 -14.76 -11.08 5.31
CA ILE A 132 -14.09 -10.40 4.19
C ILE A 132 -14.73 -9.03 4.02
N LEU A 133 -13.99 -7.98 4.37
CA LEU A 133 -14.41 -6.60 4.18
C LEU A 133 -14.20 -6.15 2.72
N GLU A 134 -15.08 -5.26 2.24
CA GLU A 134 -15.10 -4.81 0.84
C GLU A 134 -13.82 -4.03 0.45
N PHE A 135 -13.34 -3.15 1.34
CA PHE A 135 -12.15 -2.34 1.09
C PHE A 135 -10.86 -3.18 1.01
N PRO A 136 -10.50 -4.02 2.01
CA PRO A 136 -9.34 -4.91 1.93
C PRO A 136 -9.37 -5.81 0.70
N LYS A 137 -10.53 -6.43 0.43
CA LYS A 137 -10.71 -7.28 -0.76
C LYS A 137 -10.44 -6.52 -2.05
N SER A 138 -11.00 -5.33 -2.19
CA SER A 138 -10.81 -4.51 -3.39
C SER A 138 -9.38 -3.99 -3.53
N PHE A 139 -8.73 -3.66 -2.40
CA PHE A 139 -7.34 -3.23 -2.39
C PHE A 139 -6.40 -4.33 -2.87
N ASP A 140 -6.53 -5.54 -2.34
CA ASP A 140 -5.72 -6.69 -2.73
C ASP A 140 -5.98 -7.12 -4.18
N ALA A 141 -7.25 -7.17 -4.60
CA ALA A 141 -7.60 -7.48 -5.98
C ALA A 141 -7.02 -6.46 -6.97
N ALA A 142 -7.10 -5.16 -6.65
CA ALA A 142 -6.47 -4.12 -7.45
C ALA A 142 -4.95 -4.30 -7.53
N PHE A 143 -4.29 -4.65 -6.43
CA PHE A 143 -2.85 -4.91 -6.41
C PHE A 143 -2.46 -6.13 -7.25
N VAL A 144 -3.23 -7.23 -7.18
CA VAL A 144 -3.01 -8.43 -7.99
C VAL A 144 -3.15 -8.12 -9.48
N ILE A 145 -4.21 -7.43 -9.89
CA ILE A 145 -4.42 -7.06 -11.30
C ILE A 145 -3.32 -6.11 -11.78
N CYS A 146 -2.93 -5.12 -10.97
CA CYS A 146 -1.80 -4.24 -11.27
C CYS A 146 -0.50 -5.05 -11.44
N THR A 147 -0.27 -6.06 -10.61
CA THR A 147 0.90 -6.94 -10.75
C THR A 147 0.82 -7.78 -12.02
N ARG A 148 -0.35 -8.27 -12.41
CA ARG A 148 -0.54 -9.00 -13.68
C ARG A 148 -0.25 -8.14 -14.91
N ARG A 149 -0.54 -6.83 -14.88
CA ARG A 149 -0.16 -5.89 -15.96
C ARG A 149 1.35 -5.85 -16.23
N TRP A 150 2.20 -6.20 -15.26
CA TRP A 150 3.63 -6.32 -15.50
C TRP A 150 3.99 -7.50 -16.41
N LEU A 151 3.22 -8.59 -16.32
CA LEU A 151 3.43 -9.82 -17.07
C LEU A 151 2.66 -9.82 -18.40
N ASP A 152 1.57 -9.08 -18.49
CA ASP A 152 0.75 -8.98 -19.70
C ASP A 152 1.17 -7.78 -20.57
N PRO A 153 1.84 -7.97 -21.72
CA PRO A 153 2.17 -6.87 -22.62
C PRO A 153 0.95 -6.27 -23.36
N LEU A 154 -0.18 -6.99 -23.42
CA LEU A 154 -1.40 -6.59 -24.12
C LEU A 154 -2.41 -5.84 -23.24
N TYR A 155 -2.10 -5.61 -21.95
CA TYR A 155 -3.01 -4.93 -21.02
C TYR A 155 -3.48 -3.55 -21.51
N LYS A 156 -2.68 -2.83 -22.32
CA LYS A 156 -3.10 -1.53 -22.88
C LYS A 156 -4.30 -1.67 -23.81
N VAL A 157 -4.34 -2.74 -24.60
CA VAL A 157 -5.45 -3.05 -25.50
C VAL A 157 -6.66 -3.49 -24.68
N LYS A 158 -6.46 -4.37 -23.69
CA LYS A 158 -7.53 -4.78 -22.75
C LYS A 158 -8.13 -3.59 -22.00
N ARG A 159 -7.28 -2.64 -21.60
CA ARG A 159 -7.68 -1.39 -20.94
C ARG A 159 -8.45 -0.48 -21.88
N ALA A 160 -7.99 -0.32 -23.12
CA ALA A 160 -8.68 0.50 -24.11
C ALA A 160 -10.07 -0.03 -24.44
N LEU A 161 -10.24 -1.36 -24.45
CA LEU A 161 -11.51 -2.03 -24.67
C LEU A 161 -12.33 -2.24 -23.38
N ASN A 162 -11.75 -1.95 -22.20
CA ASN A 162 -12.33 -2.17 -20.87
C ASN A 162 -12.89 -3.61 -20.67
N ILE A 163 -12.09 -4.62 -21.00
CA ILE A 163 -12.51 -6.04 -20.97
C ILE A 163 -11.85 -6.78 -19.79
N ALA A 164 -12.60 -7.73 -19.22
CA ALA A 164 -12.15 -8.68 -18.20
C ALA A 164 -11.55 -8.01 -16.95
N GLU A 165 -10.28 -8.29 -16.65
CA GLU A 165 -9.57 -7.81 -15.45
C GLU A 165 -9.51 -6.27 -15.37
N GLU A 166 -9.52 -5.58 -16.51
CA GLU A 166 -9.47 -4.11 -16.55
C GLU A 166 -10.79 -3.48 -16.09
N ARG A 167 -11.92 -4.15 -16.37
CA ARG A 167 -13.24 -3.73 -15.87
C ARG A 167 -13.36 -3.95 -14.37
N GLU A 168 -12.89 -5.11 -13.89
CA GLU A 168 -12.85 -5.45 -12.48
C GLU A 168 -11.95 -4.48 -11.70
N LEU A 169 -10.77 -4.16 -12.25
CA LEU A 169 -9.87 -3.17 -11.66
C LEU A 169 -10.52 -1.79 -11.55
N ASN A 170 -11.28 -1.34 -12.55
CA ASN A 170 -12.00 -0.07 -12.46
C ASN A 170 -13.01 -0.05 -11.30
N HIS A 171 -13.69 -1.17 -11.06
CA HIS A 171 -14.59 -1.32 -9.92
C HIS A 171 -13.84 -1.26 -8.58
N HIS A 172 -12.77 -2.05 -8.42
CA HIS A 172 -11.97 -2.03 -7.19
C HIS A 172 -11.33 -0.67 -6.91
N VAL A 173 -10.82 -0.02 -7.95
CA VAL A 173 -10.31 1.35 -7.86
C VAL A 173 -11.40 2.32 -7.41
N SER A 174 -12.65 2.14 -7.85
CA SER A 174 -13.77 2.96 -7.38
C SER A 174 -14.02 2.78 -5.88
N VAL A 175 -13.96 1.55 -5.36
CA VAL A 175 -14.12 1.26 -3.92
C VAL A 175 -12.99 1.91 -3.12
N VAL A 176 -11.73 1.75 -3.56
CA VAL A 176 -10.57 2.38 -2.90
C VAL A 176 -10.66 3.90 -2.94
N ASN A 177 -11.08 4.47 -4.07
CA ASN A 177 -11.25 5.91 -4.20
C ASN A 177 -12.35 6.43 -3.28
N LYS A 178 -13.48 5.73 -3.16
CA LYS A 178 -14.57 6.10 -2.25
C LYS A 178 -14.06 6.14 -0.80
N PHE A 179 -13.33 5.11 -0.37
CA PHE A 179 -12.70 5.08 0.94
C PHE A 179 -11.77 6.28 1.18
N VAL A 180 -10.93 6.65 0.21
CA VAL A 180 -10.05 7.82 0.31
C VAL A 180 -10.86 9.13 0.34
N ASP A 181 -11.89 9.25 -0.48
CA ASP A 181 -12.76 10.44 -0.52
C ASP A 181 -13.52 10.62 0.81
N ASP A 182 -13.96 9.53 1.45
CA ASP A 182 -14.60 9.54 2.76
C ASP A 182 -13.63 10.06 3.84
N ILE A 183 -12.38 9.59 3.84
CA ILE A 183 -11.32 10.09 4.75
C ILE A 183 -11.05 11.58 4.55
N ILE A 184 -10.95 12.01 3.30
CA ILE A 184 -10.71 13.43 2.97
C ILE A 184 -11.88 14.29 3.47
N THR A 185 -13.11 13.80 3.31
CA THR A 185 -14.32 14.50 3.76
C THR A 185 -14.36 14.62 5.28
N GLN A 186 -14.06 13.54 6.00
CA GLN A 186 -14.01 13.54 7.46
C GLN A 186 -12.96 14.50 8.05
N ARG A 187 -11.87 14.78 7.33
CA ARG A 187 -10.82 15.70 7.77
C ARG A 187 -11.08 17.16 7.41
N LYS A 188 -12.00 17.42 6.47
CA LYS A 188 -12.38 18.78 6.05
C LYS A 188 -13.49 19.38 6.90
N ASN A 189 -14.33 18.53 7.47
CA ASN A 189 -15.37 18.89 8.44
C ASN A 189 -14.79 18.89 9.85
#